data_AF-A0A382JHH3-F1
#
_entry.id   AF-A0A382JHH3-F1
#
_cell.length_a   1.000
_cell.length_b   1.000
_cell.length_c   1.000
_cell.angle_alpha   90.00
_cell.angle_beta   90.00
_cell.angle_gamma   90.00
#
_symmetry.space_group_name_H-M   'P 1'
#
loop_
_entity.id
_entity.type
_entity.pdbx_description
1 polymer ?
#
loop_
_entity_poly.entity_id
_entity_poly.type
_entity_poly.pdbx_seq_one_letter_code
_entity_poly.pdbx_strand_id
1 'polypeptide(L)' 'KIPCLDNRFLSAVFAGIHGKPGQTSFHENGQLRYCELSESMIIQGKSYMKGDAVRFNPDGRLVDAPGG' A
#
# COMPACT_ATOMS: atom_id res chain seq x y z
N LYS A 1 -9.46 9.28 -0.19
CA LYS A 1 -9.09 8.08 -1.01
C LYS A 1 -7.58 7.94 -0.92
N ILE A 2 -7.06 6.76 -0.58
CA ILE A 2 -5.62 6.52 -0.48
C ILE A 2 -5.11 6.13 -1.88
N PRO A 3 -4.14 6.86 -2.46
CA PRO A 3 -3.60 6.59 -3.77
C PRO A 3 -2.65 5.39 -3.68
N CYS A 4 -3.24 4.21 -3.83
CA CYS A 4 -2.50 2.96 -3.86
C CYS A 4 -1.89 2.73 -5.23
N LEU A 5 -0.63 2.30 -5.24
CA LEU A 5 0.08 1.86 -6.43
C LEU A 5 -0.61 0.62 -6.98
N ASP A 6 -1.51 0.82 -7.95
CA ASP A 6 -2.16 -0.26 -8.68
C ASP A 6 -1.20 -0.74 -9.78
N ASN A 7 -0.38 -1.75 -9.46
CA ASN A 7 0.67 -2.30 -10.35
C ASN A 7 0.12 -3.12 -11.55
N ARG A 8 -1.11 -2.84 -11.99
CA ARG A 8 -1.71 -3.46 -13.18
C ARG A 8 -0.95 -3.15 -14.47
N PHE A 9 -0.11 -2.10 -14.51
CA PHE A 9 0.61 -1.70 -15.72
C PHE A 9 2.10 -2.09 -15.79
N LEU A 10 2.79 -2.36 -14.67
CA LEU A 10 4.22 -2.73 -14.67
C LEU A 10 4.47 -4.25 -14.64
N SER A 11 3.39 -5.03 -14.64
CA SER A 11 3.45 -6.48 -14.46
C SER A 11 4.15 -7.25 -15.58
N ALA A 12 4.30 -6.67 -16.77
CA ALA A 12 4.92 -7.33 -17.91
C ALA A 12 6.46 -7.25 -17.92
N VAL A 13 7.09 -6.28 -17.24
CA VAL A 13 8.55 -6.08 -17.32
C VAL A 13 9.31 -6.75 -16.16
N PHE A 14 8.66 -6.94 -15.01
CA PHE A 14 9.30 -7.50 -13.80
C PHE A 14 8.89 -8.94 -13.45
N ALA A 15 8.22 -9.66 -14.36
CA ALA A 15 7.80 -11.05 -14.15
C ALA A 15 8.96 -12.08 -14.10
N GLY A 16 10.22 -11.62 -14.04
CA GLY A 16 11.41 -12.47 -14.02
C GLY A 16 11.98 -12.79 -12.63
N ILE A 17 11.51 -12.15 -11.55
CA ILE A 17 12.00 -12.42 -10.19
C ILE A 17 10.80 -12.54 -9.23
N HIS A 18 10.86 -13.57 -8.37
CA HIS A 18 9.84 -14.06 -7.45
C HIS A 18 8.82 -13.06 -6.87
N GLY A 19 7.53 -13.47 -6.86
CA GLY A 19 6.49 -13.09 -5.90
C GLY A 19 6.46 -11.61 -5.48
N LYS A 20 5.79 -10.76 -6.26
CA LYS A 20 5.76 -9.30 -6.10
C LYS A 20 5.44 -8.84 -4.66
N PRO A 21 6.38 -8.17 -3.95
CA PRO A 21 6.00 -7.19 -2.94
C PRO A 21 5.29 -6.02 -3.65
N GLY A 22 4.18 -5.52 -3.10
CA GLY A 22 3.48 -4.35 -3.65
C GLY A 22 2.05 -4.58 -4.18
N GLN A 23 1.41 -5.72 -3.89
CA GLN A 23 -0.02 -5.89 -4.18
C GLN A 23 -0.90 -5.34 -3.04
N THR A 24 -1.77 -4.39 -3.38
CA THR A 24 -2.83 -3.89 -2.49
C THR A 24 -3.68 -5.07 -2.00
N SER A 25 -3.81 -5.21 -0.68
CA SER A 25 -4.58 -6.27 -0.04
C SER A 25 -5.69 -5.68 0.81
N PHE A 26 -6.81 -6.38 0.90
CA PHE A 26 -7.99 -5.98 1.67
C PHE A 26 -8.30 -7.00 2.77
N HIS A 27 -8.94 -6.53 3.83
CA HIS A 27 -9.56 -7.36 4.85
C HIS A 27 -10.86 -7.98 4.30
N GLU A 28 -11.38 -9.01 4.96
CA GLU A 28 -12.64 -9.66 4.56
C GLU A 28 -13.84 -8.70 4.56
N ASN A 29 -13.78 -7.65 5.38
CA ASN A 29 -14.78 -6.59 5.42
C ASN A 29 -14.66 -5.56 4.27
N GLY A 30 -13.75 -5.78 3.32
CA GLY A 30 -13.50 -4.91 2.17
C GLY A 30 -12.66 -3.67 2.48
N GLN A 31 -12.22 -3.48 3.74
CA GLN A 31 -11.33 -2.37 4.08
C GLN A 31 -9.90 -2.65 3.65
N LEU A 32 -9.15 -1.57 3.39
CA LEU A 32 -7.74 -1.66 3.03
C LEU A 32 -6.97 -2.34 4.16
N ARG A 33 -6.15 -3.32 3.85
CA ARG A 33 -5.25 -4.00 4.80
C ARG A 33 -3.81 -3.57 4.59
N TYR A 34 -3.39 -3.51 3.33
CA TYR A 34 -2.03 -3.21 2.93
C TYR A 34 -2.05 -2.50 1.58
N CYS A 35 -1.19 -1.50 1.42
CA CYS A 35 -1.05 -0.77 0.17
C CYS A 35 0.30 -0.07 0.11
N GLU A 36 0.92 -0.09 -1.06
CA GLU A 36 2.08 0.74 -1.37
C GLU A 36 1.59 2.06 -1.98
N LEU A 37 2.09 3.20 -1.53
CA LEU A 37 1.60 4.50 -1.98
C LEU A 37 2.17 4.88 -3.36
N SER A 38 1.31 5.31 -4.28
CA SER A 38 1.74 5.78 -5.60
C SER A 38 2.28 7.21 -5.62
N GLU A 39 2.00 7.97 -4.57
CA GLU A 39 2.43 9.35 -4.35
C GLU A 39 2.57 9.63 -2.86
N SER A 40 3.32 10.68 -2.51
CA SER A 40 3.43 11.12 -1.13
C SER A 40 2.11 11.71 -0.62
N MET A 41 1.70 11.36 0.58
CA MET A 41 0.47 11.87 1.17
C MET A 41 0.51 11.91 2.70
N ILE A 42 -0.46 12.59 3.31
CA ILE A 42 -0.63 12.62 4.76
C ILE A 42 -1.76 11.65 5.14
N ILE A 43 -1.46 10.65 5.97
CA ILE A 43 -2.42 9.69 6.52
C ILE A 43 -2.46 9.88 8.04
N GLN A 44 -3.63 10.24 8.58
CA GLN A 44 -3.82 10.47 10.02
C GLN A 44 -2.79 11.44 10.63
N GLY A 45 -2.41 12.49 9.90
CA GLY A 45 -1.43 13.49 10.34
C GLY A 45 0.05 13.09 10.21
N LYS A 46 0.34 11.87 9.73
CA LYS A 46 1.71 11.43 9.39
C LYS A 46 1.95 11.53 7.89
N SER A 47 3.11 12.05 7.51
CA SER A 47 3.53 12.13 6.10
C SER A 47 4.15 10.80 5.67
N TYR A 48 3.75 10.32 4.51
CA TYR A 48 4.28 9.14 3.85
C TYR A 48 4.75 9.51 2.45
N MET A 49 5.83 8.89 2.02
CA MET A 49 6.41 9.08 0.70
C MET A 49 5.85 8.08 -0.30
N LYS A 50 6.01 8.42 -1.59
CA LYS A 50 5.76 7.47 -2.67
C LYS A 50 6.63 6.23 -2.48
N GLY A 51 6.03 5.05 -2.59
CA GLY A 51 6.69 3.76 -2.37
C GLY A 51 6.60 3.26 -0.92
N ASP A 52 6.10 4.06 0.01
CA ASP A 52 5.90 3.59 1.40
C ASP A 52 4.76 2.57 1.45
N ALA A 53 4.99 1.50 2.20
CA ALA A 53 4.06 0.40 2.37
C ALA A 53 3.23 0.54 3.65
N VAL A 54 2.00 1.06 3.54
CA VAL A 54 1.13 1.32 4.69
C VAL A 54 0.20 0.13 4.99
N ARG A 55 0.03 -0.18 6.27
CA ARG A 55 -0.85 -1.25 6.77
C ARG A 55 -1.94 -0.69 7.68
N PHE A 56 -3.14 -1.19 7.50
CA PHE A 56 -4.32 -0.77 8.26
C PHE A 56 -4.93 -1.96 9.00
N ASN A 57 -5.49 -1.70 10.17
CA ASN A 57 -6.34 -2.66 10.87
C ASN A 57 -7.71 -2.80 10.18
N PRO A 58 -8.52 -3.79 10.59
CA PRO A 58 -9.88 -3.96 10.07
C PRO A 58 -10.81 -2.77 10.34
N ASP A 59 -10.46 -1.84 11.22
CA ASP A 59 -11.21 -0.60 11.49
C ASP A 59 -10.77 0.58 10.60
N GLY A 60 -9.82 0.36 9.67
CA GLY A 60 -9.31 1.39 8.76
C GLY A 60 -8.27 2.32 9.39
N ARG A 61 -7.75 1.98 10.57
CA ARG A 61 -6.68 2.72 11.26
C ARG A 61 -5.31 2.19 10.88
N LEU A 62 -4.36 3.10 10.64
CA LEU A 62 -2.99 2.73 10.32
C LEU A 62 -2.33 2.05 11.54
N VAL A 63 -1.76 0.88 11.33
CA VAL A 63 -1.08 0.09 12.38
C VAL A 63 0.43 0.05 12.19
N ASP A 64 0.88 0.04 10.94
CA ASP A 64 2.28 -0.16 10.61
C ASP A 64 2.58 0.53 9.27
N ALA A 65 3.71 1.20 9.20
CA ALA A 65 4.22 1.82 7.99
C ALA A 65 5.75 1.91 8.12
N PRO A 66 6.53 1.60 7.06
CA PRO A 66 7.97 1.72 7.10
C PRO A 66 8.31 3.20 7.35
N GLY A 67 9.12 3.47 8.37
CA GLY A 67 9.50 4.82 8.78
C GLY A 67 9.14 5.20 10.22
N GLY A 68 9.06 4.22 11.14
CA GLY A 68 9.21 4.47 12.57
C GLY A 68 10.67 4.53 12.98
#